data_AF-A0A967WY93-F1
#
_entry.id   AF-A0A967WY93-F1
#
_cell.length_a   1.000
_cell.length_b   1.000
_cell.length_c   1.000
_cell.angle_alpha   90.00
_cell.angle_beta   90.00
_cell.angle_gamma   90.00
#
_symmetry.space_group_name_H-M   'P 1'
#
loop_
_entity.id
_entity.type
_entity.pdbx_description
1 polymer ?
#
loop_
_entity_poly.entity_id
_entity_poly.type
_entity_poly.pdbx_seq_one_letter_code
_entity_poly.pdbx_strand_id
1 'polypeptide(L)'
;MAGHSGELKISFYRGGLRLAFKDGRLVEIEPWQPTPEGEGDYGDAGFGDLTFLQLLFGYRSMDELDYAFADCWASGDKGRPLIDALFPKCHSNIWPVS
;
A
#
# COMPACT_ATOMS: atom_id res chain seq x y z
N MET A 1 -0.04 -11.39 -9.52
CA MET A 1 0.73 -10.53 -10.45
C MET A 1 1.46 -11.40 -11.48
N ALA A 2 0.89 -11.59 -12.66
CA ALA A 2 1.50 -12.38 -13.73
C ALA A 2 2.45 -11.50 -14.56
N GLY A 3 3.75 -11.51 -14.24
CA GLY A 3 4.78 -10.83 -15.05
C GLY A 3 4.87 -9.31 -14.90
N HIS A 4 4.21 -8.68 -13.91
CA HIS A 4 4.30 -7.24 -13.70
C HIS A 4 5.74 -6.82 -13.37
N SER A 5 6.23 -5.80 -14.07
CA SER A 5 7.49 -5.12 -13.78
C SER A 5 7.21 -3.62 -13.65
N GLY A 6 7.73 -3.00 -12.61
CA GLY A 6 7.40 -1.63 -12.27
C GLY A 6 7.63 -1.34 -10.80
N GLU A 7 7.17 -0.19 -10.35
CA GLU A 7 7.37 0.27 -8.97
C GLU A 7 6.03 0.56 -8.31
N LEU A 8 5.91 0.39 -7.01
CA LEU A 8 4.79 0.86 -6.21
C LEU A 8 5.34 1.74 -5.09
N LYS A 9 4.90 2.99 -5.05
CA LYS A 9 5.25 3.96 -4.01
C LYS A 9 4.10 4.11 -3.03
N ILE A 10 4.37 3.85 -1.76
CA ILE A 10 3.40 3.98 -0.68
C ILE A 10 3.84 5.14 0.21
N SER A 11 2.97 6.14 0.34
CA SER A 11 3.19 7.32 1.17
C SER A 11 2.60 7.12 2.57
N PHE A 12 3.41 7.43 3.58
CA PHE A 12 2.99 7.64 4.97
C PHE A 12 3.03 9.14 5.33
N TYR A 13 2.96 10.01 4.32
CA TYR A 13 3.03 11.48 4.37
C TYR A 13 4.37 12.07 4.85
N ARG A 14 4.96 11.52 5.91
CA ARG A 14 6.26 11.94 6.47
C ARG A 14 7.43 11.10 5.97
N GLY A 15 7.12 10.05 5.22
CA GLY A 15 8.04 9.10 4.62
C GLY A 15 7.22 8.08 3.85
N GLY A 16 7.82 6.98 3.44
CA GLY A 16 7.16 6.02 2.58
C GLY A 16 8.06 4.87 2.18
N LEU A 17 7.52 4.00 1.34
CA LEU A 17 8.21 2.84 0.79
C LEU A 17 8.13 2.86 -0.72
N ARG A 18 9.24 2.56 -1.37
CA ARG A 18 9.26 2.19 -2.79
C ARG A 18 9.50 0.69 -2.90
N LEU A 19 8.58 0.01 -3.55
CA LEU A 19 8.66 -1.41 -3.86
C LEU A 19 8.96 -1.53 -5.36
N ALA A 20 10.01 -2.24 -5.74
CA ALA A 20 10.30 -2.51 -7.15
C ALA A 20 10.01 -3.98 -7.48
N PHE A 21 9.35 -4.20 -8.61
CA PHE A 21 8.96 -5.51 -9.10
C PHE A 21 9.62 -5.81 -10.45
N LYS A 22 10.02 -7.05 -10.64
CA LYS A 22 10.48 -7.60 -11.91
C LYS A 22 9.87 -8.98 -12.13
N ASP A 23 9.21 -9.15 -13.27
CA ASP A 23 8.57 -10.41 -13.69
C ASP A 23 7.64 -11.00 -12.61
N GLY A 24 6.86 -10.14 -11.95
CA GLY A 24 5.92 -10.49 -10.88
C GLY A 24 6.56 -10.79 -9.52
N ARG A 25 7.86 -10.57 -9.36
CA ARG A 25 8.60 -10.75 -8.10
C ARG A 25 9.02 -9.41 -7.53
N LEU A 26 8.90 -9.25 -6.22
CA LEU A 26 9.48 -8.13 -5.49
C LEU A 26 11.00 -8.29 -5.48
N VAL A 27 11.72 -7.31 -6.02
CA VAL A 27 13.19 -7.32 -6.14
C VAL A 27 13.88 -6.32 -5.24
N GLU A 28 13.18 -5.26 -4.83
CA GLU A 28 13.73 -4.21 -3.98
C GLU A 28 12.63 -3.59 -3.11
N ILE A 29 12.99 -3.25 -1.87
CA ILE A 29 12.17 -2.44 -0.96
C ILE A 29 13.11 -1.43 -0.33
N GLU A 30 12.80 -0.15 -0.47
CA GLU A 30 13.61 0.92 0.13
C GLU A 30 12.75 2.03 0.73
N PRO A 31 13.29 2.76 1.72
CA PRO A 31 12.68 3.99 2.18
C PRO A 31 12.55 4.98 1.03
N TRP A 32 11.40 5.64 0.93
CA TRP A 32 11.13 6.67 -0.06
C TRP A 32 10.46 7.88 0.60
N GLN A 33 10.77 9.09 0.12
CA GLN A 33 10.22 10.33 0.67
C GLN A 33 9.24 10.94 -0.33
N PRO A 34 7.95 11.11 0.03
CA PRO A 34 7.00 11.87 -0.77
C PRO A 34 7.44 13.33 -0.92
N THR A 35 7.29 13.89 -2.11
CA THR A 35 7.62 15.30 -2.39
C THR A 35 6.37 16.00 -2.94
N PRO A 36 5.42 16.40 -2.07
CA PRO A 36 4.10 16.88 -2.48
C PRO A 36 4.05 18.32 -3.04
N GLU A 37 5.19 19.01 -3.17
CA GLU A 37 5.20 20.40 -3.65
C GLU A 37 4.92 20.48 -5.16
N GLY A 38 3.95 21.29 -5.58
CA GLY A 38 3.61 21.52 -7.00
C GLY A 38 3.02 20.29 -7.69
N GLU A 39 3.58 19.90 -8.83
CA GLU A 39 3.30 18.61 -9.51
C GLU A 39 4.07 17.45 -8.86
N GLY A 40 4.07 17.44 -7.53
CA GLY A 40 4.90 16.57 -6.72
C GLY A 40 4.52 15.08 -6.77
N ASP A 41 5.46 14.21 -6.41
CA ASP A 41 5.22 12.77 -6.28
C ASP A 41 4.65 12.44 -4.90
N TYR A 42 3.33 12.28 -4.85
CA TYR A 42 2.58 11.83 -3.67
C TYR A 42 2.61 10.30 -3.48
N GLY A 43 3.15 9.56 -4.46
CA GLY A 43 3.12 8.10 -4.51
C GLY A 43 1.88 7.55 -5.22
N ASP A 44 1.75 6.23 -5.21
CA ASP A 44 0.62 5.52 -5.81
C ASP A 44 -0.50 5.21 -4.78
N ALA A 45 -0.20 5.29 -3.49
CA ALA A 45 -1.16 5.14 -2.39
C ALA A 45 -0.70 5.91 -1.15
N GLY A 46 -1.64 6.38 -0.34
CA GLY A 46 -1.38 7.12 0.89
C GLY A 46 -2.09 6.52 2.09
N PHE A 47 -1.40 6.45 3.23
CA PHE A 47 -1.91 5.92 4.48
C PHE A 47 -1.44 6.76 5.67
N GLY A 48 -2.38 7.31 6.44
CA GLY A 48 -2.07 8.06 7.67
C GLY A 48 -1.72 7.14 8.85
N ASP A 49 -0.81 7.58 9.72
CA ASP A 49 -0.42 6.90 10.97
C ASP A 49 -0.15 5.38 10.79
N LEU A 50 -0.88 4.54 11.53
CA LEU A 50 -0.74 3.08 11.51
C LEU A 50 -1.80 2.39 10.64
N THR A 51 -2.54 3.13 9.81
CA THR A 51 -3.64 2.57 8.99
C THR A 51 -3.13 1.53 8.00
N PHE A 52 -1.93 1.71 7.44
CA PHE A 52 -1.30 0.75 6.54
C PHE A 52 -1.15 -0.65 7.16
N LEU A 53 -0.94 -0.75 8.48
CA LEU A 53 -0.81 -2.06 9.15
C LEU A 53 -2.10 -2.88 9.04
N GLN A 54 -3.26 -2.23 8.94
CA GLN A 54 -4.55 -2.91 8.77
C GLN A 54 -4.66 -3.58 7.40
N LEU A 55 -4.08 -2.97 6.36
CA LEU A 55 -3.93 -3.59 5.04
C LEU A 55 -2.86 -4.69 5.06
N LEU A 56 -1.69 -4.38 5.63
CA LEU A 56 -0.54 -5.29 5.64
C LEU A 56 -0.88 -6.66 6.25
N PHE A 57 -1.67 -6.67 7.32
CA PHE A 57 -2.11 -7.90 7.98
C PHE A 57 -3.43 -8.46 7.43
N GLY A 58 -3.96 -7.89 6.35
CA GLY A 58 -5.20 -8.33 5.71
C GLY A 58 -6.45 -8.13 6.56
N TYR A 59 -6.40 -7.26 7.59
CA TYR A 59 -7.54 -6.97 8.46
C TYR A 59 -8.62 -6.16 7.74
N ARG A 60 -8.21 -5.18 6.93
CA ARG A 60 -9.11 -4.40 6.06
C ARG A 60 -8.62 -4.39 4.62
N SER A 61 -9.58 -4.32 3.71
CA SER A 61 -9.35 -4.00 2.30
C SER A 61 -9.06 -2.50 2.10
N MET A 62 -8.57 -2.13 0.92
CA MET A 62 -8.36 -0.73 0.56
C MET A 62 -9.68 0.07 0.56
N ASP A 63 -10.79 -0.50 0.06
CA ASP A 63 -12.12 0.17 0.10
C ASP A 63 -12.55 0.48 1.53
N GLU A 64 -12.33 -0.44 2.46
CA GLU A 64 -12.71 -0.23 3.86
C GLU A 64 -11.86 0.85 4.53
N LEU A 65 -10.60 1.03 4.12
CA LEU A 65 -9.76 2.11 4.61
C LEU A 65 -10.10 3.45 3.98
N ASP A 66 -10.28 3.51 2.66
CA ASP A 66 -10.70 4.70 1.92
C ASP A 66 -12.04 5.24 2.44
N TYR A 67 -12.99 4.35 2.73
CA TYR A 67 -14.27 4.73 3.34
C TYR A 67 -14.14 5.21 4.80
N ALA A 68 -13.26 4.60 5.59
CA ALA A 68 -13.16 4.87 7.02
C ALA A 68 -12.25 6.06 7.38
N PHE A 69 -11.29 6.40 6.51
CA PHE A 69 -10.26 7.40 6.76
C PHE A 69 -10.07 8.29 5.52
N ALA A 70 -10.34 9.60 5.66
CA ALA A 70 -10.21 10.56 4.56
C ALA A 70 -8.77 10.66 4.00
N ASP A 71 -7.77 10.31 4.80
CA ASP A 71 -6.35 10.30 4.44
C ASP A 71 -5.85 8.92 3.99
N CYS A 72 -6.76 8.01 3.59
CA CYS A 72 -6.40 6.76 2.93
C CYS A 72 -6.86 6.82 1.48
N TRP A 73 -5.97 6.55 0.53
CA TRP A 73 -6.30 6.54 -0.89
C TRP A 73 -5.32 5.67 -1.68
N ALA A 74 -5.74 5.23 -2.86
CA ALA A 74 -4.87 4.57 -3.85
C ALA A 74 -5.23 5.03 -5.26
N SER A 75 -4.22 5.29 -6.10
CA SER A 75 -4.43 5.74 -7.47
C SER A 75 -5.16 4.66 -8.27
N GLY A 76 -6.18 5.03 -9.05
CA GLY A 76 -7.05 4.05 -9.72
C GLY A 76 -6.36 3.25 -10.82
N ASP A 77 -5.32 3.79 -11.44
CA ASP A 77 -4.62 3.22 -12.59
C ASP A 77 -3.55 2.19 -12.21
N LYS A 78 -2.84 2.44 -11.10
CA LYS A 78 -1.64 1.69 -10.71
C LYS A 78 -1.65 1.28 -9.25
N GLY A 79 -1.91 2.21 -8.34
CA GLY A 79 -1.87 1.94 -6.91
C GLY A 79 -2.90 0.91 -6.49
N ARG A 80 -4.15 1.12 -6.89
CA ARG A 80 -5.27 0.31 -6.43
C ARG A 80 -5.17 -1.17 -6.85
N PRO A 81 -4.92 -1.52 -8.13
CA PRO A 81 -4.77 -2.91 -8.53
C PRO A 81 -3.60 -3.62 -7.84
N LEU A 82 -2.49 -2.91 -7.59
CA LEU A 82 -1.32 -3.48 -6.93
C LEU A 82 -1.54 -3.67 -5.43
N ILE A 83 -2.15 -2.70 -4.74
CA ILE A 83 -2.49 -2.80 -3.32
C ILE A 83 -3.43 -3.98 -3.08
N ASP A 84 -4.51 -4.10 -3.86
CA ASP A 84 -5.49 -5.18 -3.70
C ASP A 84 -4.88 -6.57 -4.00
N ALA A 85 -3.91 -6.63 -4.93
CA ALA A 85 -3.21 -7.87 -5.26
C ALA A 85 -2.14 -8.28 -4.22
N LEU A 86 -1.48 -7.30 -3.60
CA LEU A 86 -0.40 -7.52 -2.62
C LEU A 86 -0.93 -7.77 -1.21
N PHE A 87 -1.99 -7.04 -0.83
CA PHE A 87 -2.53 -7.01 0.52
C PHE A 87 -4.02 -7.35 0.51
N PRO A 88 -4.42 -8.53 -0.03
CA PRO A 88 -5.82 -8.92 -0.03
C PRO A 88 -6.33 -9.08 1.40
N LYS A 89 -7.58 -8.71 1.63
CA LYS A 89 -8.26 -8.99 2.91
C LYS A 89 -8.25 -10.49 3.17
N CYS A 90 -7.85 -10.88 4.37
CA CYS A 90 -7.74 -12.27 4.80
C CYS A 90 -8.57 -12.51 6.06
N HIS A 91 -8.96 -13.76 6.29
CA HIS A 91 -9.57 -14.14 7.57
C HIS A 91 -8.53 -14.07 8.68
N SER A 92 -8.87 -13.45 9.80
CA SER A 92 -8.02 -13.45 11.00
C SER A 92 -7.83 -14.87 11.51
N ASN A 93 -6.58 -15.26 11.75
CA ASN A 93 -6.24 -16.52 12.41
C ASN A 93 -6.18 -16.31 13.93
N ILE A 94 -7.24 -16.68 14.63
CA ILE A 94 -7.41 -16.43 16.07
C ILE A 94 -6.87 -17.61 16.87
N TRP A 95 -5.93 -17.33 17.78
CA TRP A 95 -5.36 -18.33 18.69
C TRP A 95 -5.92 -18.15 20.09
N PRO A 96 -6.36 -19.23 20.77
CA PRO A 96 -6.76 -19.15 22.16
C PRO A 96 -5.53 -18.86 23.03
N VAL A 97 -5.70 -17.99 24.02
CA VAL A 97 -4.67 -17.75 25.04
C VAL A 97 -4.93 -18.71 26.19
N SER A 98 -3.92 -19.49 26.58
CA SER A 98 -3.97 -20.44 27.72
C SER A 98 -3.51 -19.79 29.01
#